data_AF-A0A8E0M575-F1
#
_entry.id   AF-A0A8E0M575-F1
#
_cell.length_a   1.000
_cell.length_b   1.000
_cell.length_c   1.000
_cell.angle_alpha   90.00
_cell.angle_beta   90.00
_cell.angle_gamma   90.00
#
_symmetry.space_group_name_H-M   'P 1'
#
loop_
_entity.id
_entity.type
_entity.pdbx_description
1 polymer ?
#
loop_
_entity_poly.entity_id
_entity_poly.type
_entity_poly.pdbx_seq_one_letter_code
_entity_poly.pdbx_strand_id
1 'polypeptide(L)'
;MNQDDVEKRLNPDADITAAADDSQGQDDPDTQQQDDTTSSPKKLSGYAVVFNSPSKDLGGFREIVDPHAFDNVDLSDVYMVSDHNFSQVLASTKAGTLTLNVDDKGLQFEATLPDTTTANDAYNNVQAGNLSAMSFTFNAAPDGDTFTKDDSEQVIRTIKQVKSLFDVSLVAIPAYDDTNVQVDKRSYTEWLKTNTEQPEKGDKTMTEKTIIDNKEHTESRAYEDYIRSMGEQRDGLTTTTAGAVVPKEVINDVWDLKQSDYDLAKYVTVKQVGTPVGTYPIALTNNGVLATKAELADVADVDVNMFKGVDYKVATRAGKIYLSNELVEDSEVDIVAEVKNQLKKLVQNTDNSNIISVLTGKTGTNDNFKHITGTGLDDIKQTFNVELDPALSLSVIVNQDAFNYLDTLKDSEGRYLLQPSITAPSGKQLFGAPVIVISNKVLPTDKAGTYRIIIGDFAQAIFLAQKNEVNTQWERFDSYSQGLAVVIRNDYEVVDPDAARIVDITPVAATPKA
;
A
#
# COMPACT_ATOMS: atom_id res chain seq x y z
N MET A 1 21.85 -45.46 41.90
CA MET A 1 20.57 -44.99 42.47
C MET A 1 19.93 -44.12 41.39
N ASN A 2 19.29 -44.78 40.42
CA ASN A 2 17.83 -44.94 40.23
C ASN A 2 17.31 -43.73 39.44
N GLN A 3 17.03 -43.84 38.13
CA GLN A 3 15.83 -44.47 37.53
C GLN A 3 14.56 -44.04 38.25
N ASP A 4 13.85 -43.05 37.72
CA ASP A 4 12.53 -43.27 37.12
C ASP A 4 12.13 -42.08 36.24
N ASP A 5 12.01 -42.40 34.96
CA ASP A 5 11.46 -41.59 33.88
C ASP A 5 9.92 -41.46 34.00
N VAL A 6 9.38 -40.62 33.09
CA VAL A 6 8.09 -40.79 32.40
C VAL A 6 6.85 -40.07 32.98
N GLU A 7 6.48 -39.02 32.24
CA GLU A 7 5.14 -38.63 31.74
C GLU A 7 3.93 -38.50 32.69
N LYS A 8 3.27 -37.34 32.57
CA LYS A 8 1.81 -37.18 32.28
C LYS A 8 1.51 -35.68 32.12
N ARG A 9 1.27 -35.18 30.90
CA ARG A 9 -0.03 -35.13 30.20
C ARG A 9 -1.19 -34.63 31.08
N LEU A 10 -1.64 -33.41 30.76
CA LEU A 10 -3.04 -32.94 30.62
C LEU A 10 -4.10 -33.59 31.50
N ASN A 11 -4.82 -32.79 32.30
CA ASN A 11 -6.28 -32.68 32.20
C ASN A 11 -6.84 -31.45 32.97
N PRO A 12 -8.12 -31.08 32.79
CA PRO A 12 -8.63 -29.73 32.60
C PRO A 12 -9.54 -29.37 33.79
N ASP A 13 -10.28 -28.27 33.70
CA ASP A 13 -11.41 -27.96 34.60
C ASP A 13 -11.07 -27.87 36.10
N ALA A 14 -10.60 -26.70 36.51
CA ALA A 14 -10.86 -26.23 37.87
C ALA A 14 -11.21 -24.74 37.79
N ASP A 15 -12.49 -24.52 37.51
CA ASP A 15 -13.13 -23.22 37.57
C ASP A 15 -13.54 -22.90 39.03
N ILE A 16 -13.53 -21.60 39.32
CA ILE A 16 -14.26 -20.86 40.39
C ILE A 16 -13.95 -21.14 41.89
N THR A 17 -13.34 -20.16 42.57
CA THR A 17 -14.02 -19.17 43.46
C THR A 17 -13.03 -18.54 44.43
N ALA A 18 -13.06 -17.20 44.49
CA ALA A 18 -12.33 -16.39 45.45
C ALA A 18 -13.09 -16.31 46.78
N ALA A 19 -12.35 -16.31 47.89
CA ALA A 19 -12.82 -15.86 49.20
C ALA A 19 -11.95 -14.69 49.65
N ALA A 20 -12.64 -13.67 50.14
CA ALA A 20 -12.16 -12.34 50.51
C ALA A 20 -11.20 -12.32 51.70
N ASP A 21 -10.36 -11.30 51.75
CA ASP A 21 -9.88 -10.74 53.02
C ASP A 21 -9.96 -9.21 52.98
N ASP A 22 -10.54 -8.68 54.05
CA ASP A 22 -10.89 -7.29 54.28
C ASP A 22 -9.68 -6.52 54.83
N SER A 23 -9.41 -5.33 54.30
CA SER A 23 -9.01 -4.20 55.16
C SER A 23 -9.27 -2.85 54.50
N GLN A 24 -10.09 -2.07 55.22
CA GLN A 24 -10.33 -0.63 55.02
C GLN A 24 -9.02 0.14 55.28
N GLY A 25 -8.70 1.30 54.70
CA GLY A 25 -9.39 2.26 53.87
C GLY A 25 -8.69 3.61 54.09
N GLN A 26 -8.33 4.35 53.04
CA GLN A 26 -8.15 5.81 53.08
C GLN A 26 -7.98 6.40 51.68
N ASP A 27 -8.73 7.48 51.46
CA ASP A 27 -8.98 8.19 50.19
C ASP A 27 -7.73 8.69 49.45
N ASP A 28 -7.67 8.46 48.14
CA ASP A 28 -6.97 9.32 47.17
C ASP A 28 -7.77 9.32 45.83
N PRO A 29 -8.17 10.48 45.27
CA PRO A 29 -9.15 10.53 44.19
C PRO A 29 -8.45 10.67 42.83
N ASP A 30 -8.02 9.56 42.23
CA ASP A 30 -7.86 9.47 40.77
C ASP A 30 -7.83 8.01 40.31
N THR A 31 -8.96 7.33 40.40
CA THR A 31 -9.19 6.06 39.70
C THR A 31 -10.05 6.36 38.50
N GLN A 32 -9.41 6.58 37.34
CA GLN A 32 -10.08 6.46 36.06
C GLN A 32 -10.68 5.05 35.99
N GLN A 33 -12.00 5.02 35.83
CA GLN A 33 -12.78 3.82 35.57
C GLN A 33 -12.12 3.05 34.44
N GLN A 34 -11.62 1.86 34.77
CA GLN A 34 -11.31 0.83 33.81
C GLN A 34 -12.67 0.28 33.35
N ASP A 35 -13.28 0.96 32.39
CA ASP A 35 -14.46 0.44 31.71
C ASP A 35 -14.02 -0.78 30.89
N ASP A 36 -14.47 -1.94 31.35
CA ASP A 36 -14.51 -3.18 30.57
C ASP A 36 -15.57 -3.01 29.46
N THR A 37 -15.23 -2.22 28.43
CA THR A 37 -16.10 -2.09 27.25
C THR A 37 -15.90 -3.29 26.36
N THR A 38 -16.89 -4.18 26.34
CA THR A 38 -17.21 -4.93 25.13
C THR A 38 -17.57 -3.91 24.03
N SER A 39 -16.53 -3.43 23.32
CA SER A 39 -16.67 -2.43 22.26
C SER A 39 -17.66 -2.96 21.22
N SER A 40 -18.76 -2.23 21.03
CA SER A 40 -19.65 -2.50 19.90
C SER A 40 -18.82 -2.45 18.60
N PRO A 41 -19.08 -3.35 17.63
CA PRO A 41 -18.31 -3.38 16.39
C PRO A 41 -18.38 -2.00 15.71
N LYS A 42 -17.22 -1.44 15.34
CA LYS A 42 -17.13 -0.16 14.64
C LYS A 42 -17.73 -0.34 13.24
N LYS A 43 -18.75 0.46 12.93
CA LYS A 43 -19.49 0.34 11.67
C LYS A 43 -19.56 1.67 10.94
N LEU A 44 -19.42 1.60 9.62
CA LEU A 44 -19.66 2.71 8.70
C LEU A 44 -20.83 2.35 7.79
N SER A 45 -21.63 3.35 7.43
CA SER A 45 -22.70 3.19 6.44
C SER A 45 -22.84 4.45 5.60
N GLY A 46 -23.48 4.34 4.44
CA GLY A 46 -23.74 5.48 3.57
C GLY A 46 -24.06 5.07 2.15
N TYR A 47 -23.92 6.01 1.22
CA TYR A 47 -24.09 5.80 -0.21
C TYR A 47 -22.75 6.01 -0.92
N ALA A 48 -22.22 4.93 -1.48
CA ALA A 48 -20.98 4.96 -2.28
C ALA A 48 -21.22 5.52 -3.68
N VAL A 49 -22.43 5.32 -4.21
CA VAL A 49 -22.91 5.87 -5.49
C VAL A 49 -24.29 6.45 -5.24
N VAL A 50 -24.58 7.62 -5.83
CA VAL A 50 -25.92 8.22 -5.85
C VAL A 50 -26.36 8.37 -7.30
N PHE A 51 -27.49 7.76 -7.64
CA PHE A 51 -28.00 7.76 -9.01
C PHE A 51 -28.57 9.13 -9.40
N ASN A 52 -28.50 9.44 -10.69
CA ASN A 52 -28.94 10.71 -11.27
C ASN A 52 -28.25 11.98 -10.71
N SER A 53 -27.25 11.83 -9.84
CA SER A 53 -26.42 12.93 -9.37
C SER A 53 -25.25 13.17 -10.31
N PRO A 54 -25.00 14.41 -10.77
CA PRO A 54 -23.81 14.72 -11.54
C PRO A 54 -22.55 14.69 -10.67
N SER A 55 -21.45 14.24 -11.26
CA SER A 55 -20.12 14.43 -10.70
C SER A 55 -19.69 15.91 -10.79
N LYS A 56 -18.57 16.22 -10.14
CA LYS A 56 -17.71 17.37 -10.47
C LYS A 56 -17.22 17.27 -11.91
N ASP A 57 -16.63 18.35 -12.42
CA ASP A 57 -15.97 18.32 -13.73
C ASP A 57 -14.74 17.38 -13.68
N LEU A 58 -14.77 16.32 -14.50
CA LEU A 58 -13.75 15.27 -14.59
C LEU A 58 -12.81 15.48 -15.79
N GLY A 59 -12.51 16.74 -16.12
CA GLY A 59 -11.58 17.10 -17.20
C GLY A 59 -12.28 17.41 -18.52
N GLY A 60 -13.38 18.16 -18.45
CA GLY A 60 -14.17 18.62 -19.60
C GLY A 60 -15.52 17.93 -19.75
N PHE A 61 -15.88 17.02 -18.84
CA PHE A 61 -17.19 16.37 -18.81
C PHE A 61 -17.62 16.06 -17.37
N ARG A 62 -18.93 15.94 -17.15
CA ARG A 62 -19.51 15.42 -15.91
C ARG A 62 -20.08 14.05 -16.15
N GLU A 63 -20.10 13.22 -15.12
CA GLU A 63 -20.61 11.87 -15.15
C GLU A 63 -21.90 11.77 -14.33
N ILE A 64 -22.87 11.01 -14.83
CA ILE A 64 -24.11 10.67 -14.12
C ILE A 64 -24.28 9.16 -14.18
N VAL A 65 -24.61 8.53 -13.07
CA VAL A 65 -24.92 7.10 -13.00
C VAL A 65 -26.43 6.90 -13.10
N ASP A 66 -26.86 6.09 -14.08
CA ASP A 66 -28.26 5.72 -14.27
C ASP A 66 -28.74 4.78 -13.14
N PRO A 67 -30.00 4.87 -12.67
CA PRO A 67 -30.54 3.97 -11.64
C PRO A 67 -30.45 2.49 -11.98
N HIS A 68 -30.46 2.14 -13.27
CA HIS A 68 -30.33 0.76 -13.74
C HIS A 68 -28.89 0.35 -14.02
N ALA A 69 -27.90 1.23 -13.79
CA ALA A 69 -26.51 0.95 -14.11
C ALA A 69 -25.90 -0.22 -13.31
N PHE A 70 -26.49 -0.56 -12.17
CA PHE A 70 -26.06 -1.68 -11.33
C PHE A 70 -26.91 -2.94 -11.49
N ASP A 71 -27.87 -2.95 -12.42
CA ASP A 71 -28.67 -4.14 -12.70
C ASP A 71 -27.77 -5.29 -13.17
N ASN A 72 -27.90 -6.45 -12.52
CA ASN A 72 -27.12 -7.67 -12.79
C ASN A 72 -25.59 -7.54 -12.61
N VAL A 73 -25.13 -6.57 -11.82
CA VAL A 73 -23.71 -6.45 -11.47
C VAL A 73 -23.38 -7.44 -10.35
N ASP A 74 -22.29 -8.19 -10.51
CA ASP A 74 -21.75 -9.03 -9.44
C ASP A 74 -21.06 -8.16 -8.39
N LEU A 75 -21.63 -8.15 -7.18
CA LEU A 75 -21.12 -7.39 -6.02
C LEU A 75 -20.47 -8.31 -4.97
N SER A 76 -20.21 -9.59 -5.29
CA SER A 76 -19.71 -10.57 -4.32
C SER A 76 -18.21 -10.47 -4.00
N ASP A 77 -17.44 -9.73 -4.80
CA ASP A 77 -15.99 -9.54 -4.62
C ASP A 77 -15.57 -8.06 -4.77
N VAL A 78 -16.16 -7.22 -3.92
CA VAL A 78 -15.91 -5.77 -3.82
C VAL A 78 -15.24 -5.45 -2.49
N TYR A 79 -14.24 -4.56 -2.52
CA TYR A 79 -13.56 -4.05 -1.33
C TYR A 79 -14.06 -2.66 -0.94
N MET A 80 -14.08 -2.40 0.37
CA MET A 80 -14.07 -1.03 0.88
C MET A 80 -12.64 -0.68 1.27
N VAL A 81 -12.11 0.41 0.72
CA VAL A 81 -10.72 0.86 0.94
C VAL A 81 -10.65 2.35 1.26
N SER A 82 -9.52 2.83 1.76
CA SER A 82 -9.27 4.28 1.86
C SER A 82 -8.47 4.77 0.65
N ASP A 83 -8.88 5.90 0.07
CA ASP A 83 -8.19 6.61 -1.03
C ASP A 83 -7.86 5.74 -2.27
N HIS A 84 -8.79 4.85 -2.65
CA HIS A 84 -8.63 3.84 -3.71
C HIS A 84 -7.36 2.96 -3.58
N ASN A 85 -6.80 2.88 -2.36
CA ASN A 85 -5.59 2.15 -2.08
C ASN A 85 -5.91 0.76 -1.52
N PHE A 86 -5.75 -0.28 -2.35
CA PHE A 86 -5.97 -1.67 -1.95
C PHE A 86 -5.01 -2.20 -0.87
N SER A 87 -4.00 -1.42 -0.45
CA SER A 87 -3.22 -1.71 0.76
C SER A 87 -3.89 -1.21 2.04
N GLN A 88 -4.94 -0.40 1.94
CA GLN A 88 -5.71 0.18 3.04
C GLN A 88 -7.14 -0.38 3.06
N VAL A 89 -7.24 -1.71 3.17
CA VAL A 89 -8.52 -2.42 3.20
C VAL A 89 -9.26 -2.17 4.51
N LEU A 90 -10.52 -1.78 4.40
CA LEU A 90 -11.42 -1.49 5.52
C LEU A 90 -12.47 -2.59 5.71
N ALA A 91 -13.00 -3.14 4.62
CA ALA A 91 -13.95 -4.25 4.64
C ALA A 91 -14.01 -4.93 3.25
N SER A 92 -14.62 -6.12 3.15
CA SER A 92 -14.93 -6.75 1.86
C SER A 92 -16.20 -7.58 1.90
N THR A 93 -16.87 -7.68 0.75
CA THR A 93 -18.11 -8.46 0.58
C THR A 93 -17.83 -9.95 0.72
N LYS A 94 -16.72 -10.41 0.14
CA LYS A 94 -16.22 -11.79 0.28
C LYS A 94 -15.96 -12.21 1.73
N ALA A 95 -15.46 -11.30 2.58
CA ALA A 95 -15.24 -11.57 4.00
C ALA A 95 -16.52 -11.42 4.84
N GLY A 96 -17.64 -10.97 4.25
CA GLY A 96 -18.89 -10.68 4.95
C GLY A 96 -18.82 -9.44 5.86
N THR A 97 -17.76 -8.63 5.74
CA THR A 97 -17.59 -7.40 6.53
C THR A 97 -18.10 -6.17 5.79
N LEU A 98 -18.40 -6.26 4.49
CA LEU A 98 -19.07 -5.24 3.69
C LEU A 98 -20.37 -5.82 3.12
N THR A 99 -21.45 -5.06 3.24
CA THR A 99 -22.72 -5.31 2.55
C THR A 99 -22.96 -4.17 1.57
N LEU A 100 -23.33 -4.50 0.34
CA LEU A 100 -23.71 -3.54 -0.70
C LEU A 100 -25.14 -3.83 -1.11
N ASN A 101 -25.97 -2.80 -1.19
CA ASN A 101 -27.37 -2.90 -1.60
C ASN A 101 -27.70 -1.79 -2.61
N VAL A 102 -28.30 -2.16 -3.72
CA VAL A 102 -28.80 -1.21 -4.71
C VAL A 102 -30.24 -0.88 -4.35
N ASP A 103 -30.54 0.41 -4.17
CA ASP A 103 -31.90 0.92 -3.94
C ASP A 103 -32.24 2.04 -4.95
N ASP A 104 -33.44 2.61 -4.85
CA ASP A 104 -33.90 3.68 -5.75
C ASP A 104 -33.03 4.95 -5.71
N LYS A 105 -32.22 5.13 -4.65
CA LYS A 105 -31.34 6.28 -4.47
C LYS A 105 -29.92 6.02 -4.99
N GLY A 106 -29.39 4.81 -4.81
CA GLY A 106 -28.00 4.54 -5.13
C GLY A 106 -27.47 3.19 -4.66
N LEU A 107 -26.13 3.08 -4.63
CA LEU A 107 -25.44 1.94 -4.03
C LEU A 107 -25.17 2.23 -2.55
N GLN A 108 -26.06 1.75 -1.68
CA GLN A 108 -25.92 1.79 -0.24
C GLN A 108 -24.85 0.78 0.21
N PHE A 109 -24.08 1.13 1.25
CA PHE A 109 -23.16 0.20 1.90
C PHE A 109 -23.30 0.20 3.42
N GLU A 110 -22.96 -0.95 4.01
CA GLU A 110 -22.70 -1.11 5.44
C GLU A 110 -21.40 -1.91 5.62
N ALA A 111 -20.44 -1.34 6.37
CA ALA A 111 -19.14 -1.93 6.61
C ALA A 111 -18.90 -2.12 8.11
N THR A 112 -18.57 -3.35 8.50
CA THR A 112 -18.06 -3.69 9.83
C THR A 112 -16.54 -3.69 9.79
N LEU A 113 -15.94 -2.77 10.53
CA LEU A 113 -14.52 -2.52 10.48
C LEU A 113 -13.76 -3.47 11.43
N PRO A 114 -12.66 -4.10 10.96
CA PRO A 114 -11.79 -4.88 11.82
C PRO A 114 -11.01 -3.97 12.77
N ASP A 115 -10.49 -4.53 13.86
CA ASP A 115 -9.63 -3.79 14.80
C ASP A 115 -8.20 -3.68 14.26
N THR A 116 -8.02 -2.85 13.23
CA THR A 116 -6.71 -2.50 12.64
C THR A 116 -6.50 -1.00 12.73
N THR A 117 -5.23 -0.55 12.74
CA THR A 117 -4.90 0.88 12.77
C THR A 117 -5.60 1.65 11.65
N THR A 118 -5.49 1.18 10.41
CA THR A 118 -6.13 1.81 9.24
C THR A 118 -7.64 1.94 9.40
N ALA A 119 -8.31 0.88 9.87
CA ALA A 119 -9.76 0.89 10.04
C ALA A 119 -10.20 1.76 11.22
N ASN A 120 -9.42 1.76 12.31
CA ASN A 120 -9.64 2.62 13.46
C ASN A 120 -9.47 4.11 13.12
N ASP A 121 -8.42 4.46 12.37
CA ASP A 121 -8.18 5.83 11.91
C ASP A 121 -9.25 6.29 10.93
N ALA A 122 -9.63 5.44 9.98
CA ALA A 122 -10.74 5.70 9.06
C ALA A 122 -12.05 5.98 9.82
N TYR A 123 -12.40 5.11 10.79
CA TYR A 123 -13.58 5.30 11.63
C TYR A 123 -13.54 6.61 12.41
N ASN A 124 -12.40 6.91 13.05
CA ASN A 124 -12.23 8.11 13.86
C ASN A 124 -12.30 9.38 13.00
N ASN A 125 -11.73 9.35 11.79
CA ASN A 125 -11.80 10.46 10.85
C ASN A 125 -13.24 10.70 10.34
N VAL A 126 -14.01 9.63 10.08
CA VAL A 126 -15.44 9.77 9.77
C VAL A 126 -16.21 10.28 11.00
N GLN A 127 -15.94 9.75 12.18
CA GLN A 127 -16.59 10.17 13.43
C GLN A 127 -16.36 11.65 13.73
N ALA A 128 -15.15 12.15 13.47
CA ALA A 128 -14.76 13.54 13.65
C ALA A 128 -15.29 14.46 12.54
N GLY A 129 -15.79 13.91 11.42
CA GLY A 129 -16.21 14.67 10.25
C GLY A 129 -15.08 15.11 9.33
N ASN A 130 -13.85 14.63 9.55
CA ASN A 130 -12.71 14.89 8.66
C ASN A 130 -12.89 14.20 7.29
N LEU A 131 -13.56 13.04 7.28
CA LEU A 131 -13.99 12.33 6.09
C LEU A 131 -15.51 12.18 6.12
N SER A 132 -16.18 12.52 5.03
CA SER A 132 -17.65 12.48 4.94
C SER A 132 -18.18 12.00 3.60
N ALA A 133 -17.29 11.70 2.64
CA ALA A 133 -17.66 11.34 1.28
C ALA A 133 -17.05 10.02 0.82
N MET A 134 -17.63 9.47 -0.26
CA MET A 134 -17.21 8.24 -0.89
C MET A 134 -16.87 8.43 -2.38
N SER A 135 -16.09 7.50 -2.90
CA SER A 135 -15.83 7.33 -4.33
C SER A 135 -15.90 5.84 -4.69
N PHE A 136 -15.80 5.51 -5.97
CA PHE A 136 -15.86 4.13 -6.44
C PHE A 136 -15.08 3.96 -7.75
N THR A 137 -14.45 2.79 -7.91
CA THR A 137 -13.76 2.41 -9.16
C THR A 137 -14.53 1.31 -9.87
N PHE A 138 -14.80 1.50 -11.15
CA PHE A 138 -15.59 0.56 -11.94
C PHE A 138 -15.13 0.50 -13.40
N ASN A 139 -15.52 -0.57 -14.09
CA ASN A 139 -15.52 -0.63 -15.54
C ASN A 139 -16.95 -0.55 -16.06
N ALA A 140 -17.21 0.28 -17.07
CA ALA A 140 -18.46 0.23 -17.82
C ALA A 140 -18.50 -1.01 -18.72
N ALA A 141 -19.69 -1.51 -19.02
CA ALA A 141 -19.88 -2.54 -20.04
C ALA A 141 -19.59 -1.98 -21.45
N PRO A 142 -19.33 -2.84 -22.45
CA PRO A 142 -19.37 -2.41 -23.85
C PRO A 142 -20.71 -1.73 -24.14
N ASP A 143 -20.68 -0.52 -24.72
CA ASP A 143 -21.87 0.33 -24.92
C ASP A 143 -22.65 0.67 -23.63
N GLY A 144 -22.01 0.47 -22.47
CA GLY A 144 -22.56 0.71 -21.13
C GLY A 144 -22.52 2.17 -20.69
N ASP A 145 -22.10 3.08 -21.58
CA ASP A 145 -22.15 4.52 -21.36
C ASP A 145 -22.52 5.28 -22.64
N THR A 146 -22.99 6.52 -22.47
CA THR A 146 -23.25 7.43 -23.58
C THR A 146 -22.80 8.83 -23.26
N PHE A 147 -22.25 9.53 -24.26
CA PHE A 147 -21.90 10.94 -24.16
C PHE A 147 -22.98 11.79 -24.84
N THR A 148 -23.44 12.81 -24.13
CA THR A 148 -24.38 13.83 -24.63
C THR A 148 -23.82 15.22 -24.34
N LYS A 149 -24.41 16.24 -24.95
CA LYS A 149 -24.19 17.64 -24.56
C LYS A 149 -25.49 18.20 -24.04
N ASP A 150 -25.43 18.91 -22.92
CA ASP A 150 -26.58 19.68 -22.45
C ASP A 150 -26.72 21.01 -23.22
N ASP A 151 -27.75 21.78 -22.88
CA ASP A 151 -28.05 23.07 -23.51
C ASP A 151 -26.93 24.12 -23.33
N SER A 152 -25.99 23.90 -22.41
CA SER A 152 -24.83 24.76 -22.15
C SER A 152 -23.55 24.27 -22.82
N GLU A 153 -23.67 23.31 -23.76
CA GLU A 153 -22.56 22.59 -24.41
C GLU A 153 -21.66 21.79 -23.45
N GLN A 154 -22.06 21.59 -22.18
CA GLN A 154 -21.34 20.75 -21.24
C GLN A 154 -21.49 19.29 -21.65
N VAL A 155 -20.37 18.59 -21.76
CA VAL A 155 -20.36 17.15 -22.06
C VAL A 155 -20.80 16.39 -20.81
N ILE A 156 -21.81 15.53 -20.97
CA ILE A 156 -22.34 14.63 -19.94
C ILE A 156 -22.13 13.20 -20.38
N ARG A 157 -21.41 12.42 -19.58
CA ARG A 157 -21.29 10.97 -19.69
C ARG A 157 -22.34 10.32 -18.79
N THR A 158 -23.26 9.55 -19.36
CA THR A 158 -24.22 8.77 -18.58
C THR A 158 -23.77 7.31 -18.55
N ILE A 159 -23.51 6.78 -17.36
CA ILE A 159 -23.19 5.36 -17.15
C ILE A 159 -24.50 4.60 -17.07
N LYS A 160 -24.76 3.76 -18.07
CA LYS A 160 -25.99 2.95 -18.22
C LYS A 160 -25.83 1.52 -17.75
N GLN A 161 -24.61 0.98 -17.76
CA GLN A 161 -24.34 -0.37 -17.31
C GLN A 161 -22.90 -0.48 -16.81
N VAL A 162 -22.75 -0.74 -15.52
CA VAL A 162 -21.49 -1.15 -14.90
C VAL A 162 -21.26 -2.63 -15.25
N LYS A 163 -20.03 -2.95 -15.65
CA LYS A 163 -19.59 -4.34 -15.89
C LYS A 163 -19.02 -4.96 -14.62
N SER A 164 -18.21 -4.19 -13.91
CA SER A 164 -17.52 -4.65 -12.70
C SER A 164 -17.27 -3.45 -11.79
N LEU A 165 -17.61 -3.60 -10.51
CA LEU A 165 -17.25 -2.68 -9.44
C LEU A 165 -16.05 -3.28 -8.69
N PHE A 166 -14.96 -2.51 -8.53
CA PHE A 166 -13.76 -3.01 -7.87
C PHE A 166 -13.72 -2.61 -6.39
N ASP A 167 -13.99 -1.34 -6.13
CA ASP A 167 -13.99 -0.79 -4.79
C ASP A 167 -15.00 0.34 -4.60
N VAL A 168 -15.41 0.49 -3.35
CA VAL A 168 -15.98 1.71 -2.80
C VAL A 168 -14.99 2.29 -1.81
N SER A 169 -14.75 3.60 -1.83
CA SER A 169 -13.63 4.17 -1.09
C SER A 169 -13.97 5.43 -0.29
N LEU A 170 -13.45 5.50 0.93
CA LEU A 170 -13.39 6.74 1.71
C LEU A 170 -12.41 7.70 1.06
N VAL A 171 -12.87 8.91 0.75
CA VAL A 171 -12.03 9.94 0.12
C VAL A 171 -12.28 11.30 0.75
N ALA A 172 -11.24 12.14 0.78
CA ALA A 172 -11.37 13.53 1.22
C ALA A 172 -11.98 14.42 0.13
N ILE A 173 -11.73 14.10 -1.15
CA ILE A 173 -12.20 14.86 -2.30
C ILE A 173 -12.93 13.91 -3.26
N PRO A 174 -14.27 13.84 -3.22
CA PRO A 174 -15.02 12.92 -4.06
C PRO A 174 -15.22 13.46 -5.47
N ALA A 175 -15.37 12.54 -6.42
CA ALA A 175 -15.86 12.86 -7.77
C ALA A 175 -17.34 13.28 -7.75
N TYR A 176 -18.14 12.76 -6.81
CA TYR A 176 -19.57 13.03 -6.66
C TYR A 176 -19.83 13.66 -5.28
N ASP A 177 -20.39 14.87 -5.23
CA ASP A 177 -20.61 15.57 -3.96
C ASP A 177 -21.75 14.97 -3.11
N ASP A 178 -22.67 14.24 -3.73
CA ASP A 178 -23.85 13.66 -3.07
C ASP A 178 -23.56 12.32 -2.37
N THR A 179 -22.38 11.73 -2.56
CA THR A 179 -21.99 10.51 -1.83
C THR A 179 -21.75 10.83 -0.36
N ASN A 180 -21.96 9.84 0.51
CA ASN A 180 -21.77 10.06 1.94
C ASN A 180 -21.29 8.84 2.69
N VAL A 181 -20.73 9.11 3.87
CA VAL A 181 -20.40 8.10 4.87
C VAL A 181 -20.64 8.66 6.27
N GLN A 182 -21.09 7.80 7.17
CA GLN A 182 -21.31 8.12 8.57
C GLN A 182 -20.94 6.94 9.45
N VAL A 183 -20.56 7.24 10.69
CA VAL A 183 -20.46 6.22 11.74
C VAL A 183 -21.85 5.78 12.15
N ASP A 184 -22.06 4.47 12.27
CA ASP A 184 -23.33 3.93 12.74
C ASP A 184 -23.42 4.13 14.27
N LYS A 185 -23.82 5.34 14.68
CA LYS A 185 -24.25 5.61 16.05
C LYS A 185 -25.70 5.18 16.15
N ARG A 186 -25.94 3.94 16.61
CA ARG A 186 -27.26 3.37 16.93
C ARG A 186 -28.42 4.10 16.22
N SER A 187 -28.74 3.57 15.04
CA SER A 187 -30.00 3.70 14.30
C SER A 187 -30.10 4.83 13.27
N TYR A 188 -29.66 4.50 12.05
CA TYR A 188 -30.33 4.94 10.81
C TYR A 188 -31.88 4.81 10.91
N THR A 189 -32.36 3.85 11.69
CA THR A 189 -33.78 3.68 12.05
C THR A 189 -34.38 4.85 12.86
N GLU A 190 -33.62 5.59 13.67
CA GLU A 190 -34.13 6.79 14.35
C GLU A 190 -34.07 8.03 13.47
N TRP A 191 -33.13 8.14 12.54
CA TRP A 191 -33.16 9.18 11.51
C TRP A 191 -34.43 9.08 10.63
N LEU A 192 -34.79 7.86 10.22
CA LEU A 192 -36.06 7.60 9.51
C LEU A 192 -37.30 7.88 10.39
N LYS A 193 -37.26 7.58 11.70
CA LYS A 193 -38.39 7.88 12.60
C LYS A 193 -38.56 9.38 12.89
N THR A 194 -37.48 10.14 12.91
CA THR A 194 -37.51 11.58 13.26
C THR A 194 -37.91 12.44 12.06
N ASN A 195 -37.71 11.96 10.83
CA ASN A 195 -38.03 12.68 9.60
C ASN A 195 -39.28 12.14 8.86
N THR A 196 -40.08 11.27 9.47
CA THR A 196 -41.30 10.72 8.84
C THR A 196 -42.49 10.66 9.80
N GLU A 197 -43.06 11.82 10.10
CA GLU A 197 -44.48 11.99 10.48
C GLU A 197 -45.18 12.61 9.25
N GLN A 198 -46.29 12.14 8.65
CA GLN A 198 -47.33 11.16 8.95
C GLN A 198 -47.88 10.56 7.63
N PRO A 199 -48.62 9.43 7.68
CA PRO A 199 -48.99 8.62 6.52
C PRO A 199 -50.37 8.99 5.94
N GLU A 200 -50.53 8.92 4.62
CA GLU A 200 -51.84 8.69 4.00
C GLU A 200 -51.93 7.27 3.43
N LYS A 201 -52.99 6.59 3.88
CA LYS A 201 -53.42 5.25 3.54
C LYS A 201 -53.74 5.11 2.06
N GLY A 202 -53.32 3.98 1.48
CA GLY A 202 -53.80 3.50 0.18
C GLY A 202 -53.67 1.99 0.09
N ASP A 203 -54.51 1.27 0.84
CA ASP A 203 -54.75 -0.17 0.71
C ASP A 203 -55.24 -0.51 -0.72
N LYS A 204 -54.68 -1.58 -1.31
CA LYS A 204 -55.39 -2.53 -2.19
C LYS A 204 -54.49 -3.69 -2.64
N THR A 205 -54.62 -4.81 -1.92
CA THR A 205 -55.14 -6.10 -2.46
C THR A 205 -54.66 -6.61 -3.83
N MET A 206 -53.93 -7.74 -3.89
CA MET A 206 -54.50 -9.11 -4.01
C MET A 206 -53.53 -10.18 -4.58
N THR A 207 -53.32 -11.21 -3.76
CA THR A 207 -53.34 -12.66 -4.07
C THR A 207 -52.56 -13.22 -5.26
N GLU A 208 -51.51 -13.95 -4.92
CA GLU A 208 -51.45 -15.43 -4.97
C GLU A 208 -52.08 -16.12 -6.18
N LYS A 209 -51.24 -16.83 -6.94
CA LYS A 209 -51.61 -18.12 -7.56
C LYS A 209 -50.45 -19.10 -7.46
N THR A 210 -50.66 -20.11 -6.63
CA THR A 210 -50.06 -21.45 -6.68
C THR A 210 -50.56 -22.23 -7.89
N ILE A 211 -49.73 -23.14 -8.42
CA ILE A 211 -49.95 -24.50 -9.01
C ILE A 211 -48.58 -24.90 -9.60
N ILE A 212 -47.73 -25.68 -8.93
CA ILE A 212 -47.62 -27.16 -8.91
C ILE A 212 -47.36 -27.80 -10.30
N ASP A 213 -46.06 -28.07 -10.52
CA ASP A 213 -45.42 -29.35 -10.89
C ASP A 213 -45.65 -30.01 -12.27
N ASN A 214 -44.54 -30.17 -13.02
CA ASN A 214 -43.84 -31.45 -13.27
C ASN A 214 -43.36 -31.64 -14.73
N LYS A 215 -42.03 -31.61 -14.95
CA LYS A 215 -41.25 -32.66 -15.65
C LYS A 215 -39.78 -32.28 -15.89
N GLU A 216 -38.91 -33.09 -15.29
CA GLU A 216 -37.60 -33.61 -15.71
C GLU A 216 -36.80 -32.87 -16.82
N HIS A 217 -35.56 -32.52 -16.50
CA HIS A 217 -34.37 -33.16 -17.11
C HIS A 217 -33.15 -33.00 -16.18
N THR A 218 -32.88 -34.07 -15.45
CA THR A 218 -31.60 -34.41 -14.82
C THR A 218 -30.60 -34.87 -15.89
N GLU A 219 -29.64 -34.04 -16.29
CA GLU A 219 -28.43 -34.52 -16.98
C GLU A 219 -27.21 -33.68 -16.62
N SER A 220 -26.52 -34.05 -15.54
CA SER A 220 -25.08 -33.81 -15.36
C SER A 220 -24.41 -34.87 -14.46
N ARG A 221 -25.07 -36.02 -14.23
CA ARG A 221 -24.49 -37.14 -13.45
C ARG A 221 -24.21 -38.40 -14.28
N ALA A 222 -24.74 -38.49 -15.51
CA ALA A 222 -24.53 -39.65 -16.38
C ALA A 222 -23.16 -39.63 -17.12
N TYR A 223 -22.46 -38.50 -17.16
CA TYR A 223 -21.12 -38.39 -17.75
C TYR A 223 -20.01 -38.73 -16.73
N GLU A 224 -20.20 -38.38 -15.46
CA GLU A 224 -19.25 -38.71 -14.38
C GLU A 224 -19.28 -40.21 -14.01
N ASP A 225 -20.43 -40.87 -14.11
CA ASP A 225 -20.55 -42.31 -13.89
C ASP A 225 -20.06 -43.14 -15.10
N TYR A 226 -20.11 -42.61 -16.32
CA TYR A 226 -19.58 -43.27 -17.54
C TYR A 226 -18.04 -43.34 -17.56
N ILE A 227 -17.37 -42.33 -16.99
CA ILE A 227 -15.90 -42.32 -16.86
C ILE A 227 -15.44 -43.22 -15.70
N ARG A 228 -16.26 -43.38 -14.65
CA ARG A 228 -15.89 -44.14 -13.44
C ARG A 228 -16.26 -45.63 -13.47
N SER A 229 -17.09 -46.09 -14.42
CA SER A 229 -17.51 -47.49 -14.51
C SER A 229 -16.68 -48.38 -15.45
N MET A 230 -15.63 -47.86 -16.11
CA MET A 230 -14.70 -48.71 -16.88
C MET A 230 -13.52 -49.13 -16.02
N GLY A 231 -13.80 -50.05 -15.10
CA GLY A 231 -12.81 -50.66 -14.22
C GLY A 231 -13.24 -52.02 -13.73
N GLU A 232 -13.15 -53.05 -14.58
CA GLU A 232 -12.88 -54.42 -14.11
C GLU A 232 -11.83 -55.09 -15.02
N GLN A 233 -10.79 -55.60 -14.35
CA GLN A 233 -9.67 -56.35 -14.90
C GLN A 233 -10.11 -57.67 -15.54
N ARG A 234 -9.48 -58.07 -16.66
CA ARG A 234 -8.43 -59.13 -16.62
C ARG A 234 -7.70 -59.34 -17.94
N ASP A 235 -6.42 -59.61 -17.75
CA ASP A 235 -5.53 -60.49 -18.51
C ASP A 235 -4.55 -59.86 -19.50
N GLY A 236 -3.31 -60.34 -19.39
CA GLY A 236 -2.06 -59.63 -19.64
C GLY A 236 -1.93 -58.84 -20.94
N LEU A 237 -1.32 -57.65 -20.83
CA LEU A 237 -0.42 -57.05 -21.82
C LEU A 237 0.33 -55.88 -21.18
N THR A 238 1.58 -55.73 -21.61
CA THR A 238 2.69 -55.05 -20.93
C THR A 238 2.62 -53.52 -20.92
N THR A 239 3.28 -52.92 -19.93
CA THR A 239 3.52 -51.48 -19.73
C THR A 239 4.42 -50.84 -20.80
N THR A 240 4.03 -50.89 -22.08
CA THR A 240 4.87 -50.35 -23.17
C THR A 240 4.12 -49.62 -24.29
N THR A 241 2.86 -49.22 -24.10
CA THR A 241 2.16 -48.39 -25.12
C THR A 241 1.08 -47.48 -24.52
N ALA A 242 1.46 -46.52 -23.65
CA ALA A 242 0.53 -45.46 -23.20
C ALA A 242 1.24 -44.15 -22.82
N GLY A 243 2.33 -43.79 -23.50
CA GLY A 243 3.00 -42.49 -23.29
C GLY A 243 2.23 -41.27 -23.80
N ALA A 244 0.98 -41.44 -24.27
CA ALA A 244 0.21 -40.41 -24.97
C ALA A 244 -1.09 -39.99 -24.26
N VAL A 245 -1.42 -40.55 -23.08
CA VAL A 245 -2.69 -40.28 -22.40
C VAL A 245 -2.52 -39.78 -20.97
N VAL A 246 -1.31 -39.42 -20.56
CA VAL A 246 -1.11 -38.64 -19.35
C VAL A 246 -1.21 -37.17 -19.76
N PRO A 247 -2.25 -36.41 -19.35
CA PRO A 247 -2.23 -34.97 -19.47
C PRO A 247 -0.98 -34.48 -18.76
N LYS A 248 -0.02 -33.94 -19.51
CA LYS A 248 1.07 -33.19 -18.87
C LYS A 248 0.41 -31.96 -18.29
N GLU A 249 0.45 -31.84 -16.97
CA GLU A 249 0.09 -30.61 -16.28
C GLU A 249 0.94 -29.48 -16.88
N VAL A 250 0.29 -28.58 -17.61
CA VAL A 250 0.91 -27.33 -18.05
C VAL A 250 0.84 -26.43 -16.82
N ILE A 251 2.00 -26.17 -16.24
CA ILE A 251 2.14 -25.23 -15.13
C ILE A 251 1.96 -23.84 -15.74
N ASN A 252 0.81 -23.23 -15.49
CA ASN A 252 0.42 -21.92 -16.07
C ASN A 252 1.02 -20.72 -15.32
N ASP A 253 1.76 -20.97 -14.24
CA ASP A 253 2.47 -19.92 -13.53
C ASP A 253 3.87 -19.78 -14.12
N VAL A 254 4.16 -18.63 -14.74
CA VAL A 254 5.54 -18.24 -14.99
C VAL A 254 6.21 -18.12 -13.63
N TRP A 255 7.16 -19.01 -13.36
CA TRP A 255 7.95 -19.00 -12.14
C TRP A 255 8.84 -17.76 -12.11
N ASP A 256 8.30 -16.69 -11.56
CA ASP A 256 9.05 -15.50 -11.24
C ASP A 256 10.08 -15.84 -10.15
N LEU A 257 11.37 -15.69 -10.49
CA LEU A 257 12.41 -15.71 -9.49
C LEU A 257 12.12 -14.61 -8.48
N LYS A 258 12.16 -14.92 -7.17
CA LYS A 258 12.03 -13.91 -6.11
C LYS A 258 13.11 -12.85 -6.31
N GLN A 259 12.69 -11.70 -6.81
CA GLN A 259 13.51 -10.50 -6.94
C GLN A 259 13.09 -9.51 -5.87
N SER A 260 14.01 -8.66 -5.44
CA SER A 260 13.78 -7.79 -4.31
C SER A 260 12.93 -6.57 -4.70
N ASP A 261 11.89 -6.26 -3.93
CA ASP A 261 10.95 -5.15 -4.15
C ASP A 261 11.34 -3.84 -3.44
N TYR A 262 12.63 -3.62 -3.16
CA TYR A 262 13.04 -2.35 -2.58
C TYR A 262 12.90 -1.22 -3.60
N ASP A 263 12.24 -0.13 -3.19
CA ASP A 263 12.02 1.07 -3.99
C ASP A 263 12.53 2.28 -3.20
N LEU A 264 13.75 2.71 -3.51
CA LEU A 264 14.41 3.80 -2.81
C LEU A 264 13.85 5.18 -3.20
N ALA A 265 13.14 5.27 -4.34
CA ALA A 265 12.52 6.52 -4.76
C ALA A 265 11.46 7.00 -3.76
N LYS A 266 10.88 6.09 -2.97
CA LYS A 266 9.91 6.39 -1.90
C LYS A 266 10.50 7.13 -0.70
N TYR A 267 11.81 7.08 -0.51
CA TYR A 267 12.47 7.73 0.63
C TYR A 267 13.18 9.03 0.26
N VAL A 268 13.24 9.38 -1.03
CA VAL A 268 13.85 10.63 -1.51
C VAL A 268 12.78 11.61 -1.98
N THR A 269 13.11 12.89 -2.10
CA THR A 269 12.16 13.88 -2.62
C THR A 269 12.04 13.75 -4.13
N VAL A 270 10.88 13.32 -4.62
CA VAL A 270 10.55 13.29 -6.05
C VAL A 270 9.78 14.55 -6.45
N LYS A 271 10.24 15.29 -7.47
CA LYS A 271 9.44 16.38 -8.08
C LYS A 271 9.26 16.18 -9.57
N GLN A 272 8.03 16.42 -10.02
CA GLN A 272 7.71 16.54 -11.44
C GLN A 272 8.24 17.88 -11.99
N VAL A 273 9.08 17.84 -13.02
CA VAL A 273 9.71 19.03 -13.62
C VAL A 273 9.23 19.31 -15.05
N GLY A 274 8.82 20.55 -15.31
CA GLY A 274 8.32 20.99 -16.61
C GLY A 274 9.38 21.13 -17.70
N THR A 275 10.66 21.30 -17.34
CA THR A 275 11.80 21.48 -18.27
C THR A 275 12.88 20.42 -18.04
N PRO A 276 13.69 20.07 -19.06
CA PRO A 276 14.77 19.08 -18.90
C PRO A 276 16.01 19.62 -18.16
N VAL A 277 16.13 20.94 -18.03
CA VAL A 277 17.15 21.62 -17.22
C VAL A 277 16.47 22.69 -16.39
N GLY A 278 16.98 22.95 -15.19
CA GLY A 278 16.46 24.00 -14.32
C GLY A 278 17.18 24.00 -12.98
N THR A 279 16.68 24.84 -12.08
CA THR A 279 17.21 25.00 -10.72
C THR A 279 16.07 24.84 -9.74
N TYR A 280 16.23 23.95 -8.76
CA TYR A 280 15.31 23.75 -7.65
C TYR A 280 15.72 24.64 -6.47
N PRO A 281 14.93 25.66 -6.09
CA PRO A 281 15.25 26.52 -4.96
C PRO A 281 14.91 25.81 -3.64
N ILE A 282 15.87 25.74 -2.74
CA ILE A 282 15.74 25.19 -1.40
C ILE A 282 15.93 26.31 -0.40
N ALA A 283 14.99 26.44 0.54
CA ALA A 283 15.18 27.31 1.69
C ALA A 283 16.18 26.68 2.66
N LEU A 284 17.20 27.44 3.02
CA LEU A 284 18.19 26.99 4.01
C LEU A 284 17.63 27.15 5.41
N THR A 285 17.99 26.22 6.30
CA THR A 285 17.70 26.32 7.73
C THR A 285 18.40 27.55 8.31
N ASN A 286 17.61 28.51 8.77
CA ASN A 286 18.14 29.75 9.33
C ASN A 286 18.15 29.68 10.86
N ASN A 287 19.34 29.47 11.43
CA ASN A 287 19.58 29.54 12.88
C ASN A 287 19.94 30.96 13.35
N GLY A 288 19.87 31.95 12.46
CA GLY A 288 20.12 33.34 12.75
C GLY A 288 19.06 33.93 13.67
N VAL A 289 19.51 34.52 14.78
CA VAL A 289 18.64 35.28 15.69
C VAL A 289 18.62 36.75 15.29
N LEU A 290 17.49 37.42 15.48
CA LEU A 290 17.39 38.85 15.26
C LEU A 290 18.32 39.60 16.23
N ALA A 291 19.11 40.53 15.70
CA ALA A 291 19.97 41.36 16.52
C ALA A 291 19.13 42.27 17.43
N THR A 292 19.46 42.32 18.72
CA THR A 292 18.84 43.29 19.63
C THR A 292 19.37 44.68 19.32
N LYS A 293 18.46 45.65 19.21
CA LYS A 293 18.75 47.02 18.81
C LYS A 293 18.36 47.99 19.92
N ALA A 294 19.22 48.97 20.21
CA ALA A 294 18.92 50.07 21.13
C ALA A 294 17.90 51.06 20.51
N GLU A 295 17.13 51.75 21.35
CA GLU A 295 16.20 52.78 20.88
C GLU A 295 16.94 53.83 20.01
N LEU A 296 16.33 54.18 18.86
CA LEU A 296 16.84 55.15 17.86
C LEU A 296 18.10 54.75 17.06
N ALA A 297 18.66 53.55 17.22
CA ALA A 297 19.74 53.08 16.33
C ALA A 297 19.20 52.75 14.92
N ASP A 298 20.02 52.21 14.02
CA ASP A 298 19.55 51.57 12.77
C ASP A 298 19.35 50.05 12.98
N VAL A 299 18.44 49.44 12.20
CA VAL A 299 18.22 47.98 12.26
C VAL A 299 19.35 47.30 11.52
N ALA A 300 19.98 46.29 12.13
CA ALA A 300 21.01 45.50 11.46
C ALA A 300 20.39 44.66 10.34
N ASP A 301 21.08 44.59 9.20
CA ASP A 301 20.68 43.74 8.09
C ASP A 301 20.66 42.26 8.52
N VAL A 302 19.64 41.54 8.08
CA VAL A 302 19.53 40.08 8.27
C VAL A 302 20.30 39.39 7.13
N ASP A 303 20.89 38.23 7.42
CA ASP A 303 21.54 37.40 6.39
C ASP A 303 20.53 37.11 5.25
N VAL A 304 20.93 37.46 4.03
CA VAL A 304 20.13 37.38 2.81
C VAL A 304 20.25 36.00 2.13
N ASN A 305 21.16 35.13 2.56
CA ASN A 305 21.36 33.81 1.97
C ASN A 305 20.37 32.77 2.53
N MET A 306 19.07 33.05 2.41
CA MET A 306 18.00 32.15 2.86
C MET A 306 17.69 31.03 1.87
N PHE A 307 18.24 31.08 0.65
CA PHE A 307 17.94 30.11 -0.41
C PHE A 307 19.19 29.63 -1.13
N LYS A 308 19.23 28.34 -1.46
CA LYS A 308 20.23 27.70 -2.32
C LYS A 308 19.52 27.08 -3.52
N GLY A 309 20.07 27.27 -4.72
CA GLY A 309 19.62 26.56 -5.91
C GLY A 309 20.35 25.23 -6.09
N VAL A 310 19.62 24.17 -6.41
CA VAL A 310 20.19 22.89 -6.88
C VAL A 310 19.84 22.73 -8.36
N ASP A 311 20.85 22.79 -9.20
CA ASP A 311 20.68 22.61 -10.64
C ASP A 311 20.42 21.15 -10.97
N TYR A 312 19.54 20.89 -11.94
CA TYR A 312 19.26 19.55 -12.45
C TYR A 312 19.31 19.54 -13.97
N LYS A 313 19.74 18.40 -14.53
CA LYS A 313 19.78 18.09 -15.95
C LYS A 313 19.29 16.66 -16.21
N VAL A 314 18.02 16.57 -16.54
CA VAL A 314 17.31 15.32 -16.77
C VAL A 314 17.92 14.49 -17.91
N ALA A 315 18.31 13.26 -17.57
CA ALA A 315 18.76 12.26 -18.53
C ALA A 315 17.64 11.30 -18.94
N THR A 316 17.56 10.98 -20.23
CA THR A 316 16.58 10.02 -20.78
C THR A 316 17.16 8.61 -20.73
N ARG A 317 16.40 7.67 -20.15
CA ARG A 317 16.71 6.23 -20.10
C ARG A 317 15.52 5.49 -20.68
N ALA A 318 15.77 4.56 -21.60
CA ALA A 318 14.71 3.88 -22.35
C ALA A 318 15.04 2.41 -22.57
N GLY A 319 14.02 1.55 -22.47
CA GLY A 319 14.08 0.13 -22.79
C GLY A 319 12.88 -0.26 -23.63
N LYS A 320 13.08 -1.16 -24.60
CA LYS A 320 11.99 -1.72 -25.40
C LYS A 320 12.16 -3.21 -25.63
N ILE A 321 11.06 -3.92 -25.69
CA ILE A 321 10.96 -5.36 -25.97
C ILE A 321 9.91 -5.55 -27.07
N TYR A 322 10.17 -6.50 -27.98
CA TYR A 322 9.20 -6.93 -28.98
C TYR A 322 8.75 -8.35 -28.67
N LEU A 323 7.44 -8.59 -28.71
CA LEU A 323 6.81 -9.89 -28.55
C LEU A 323 6.04 -10.25 -29.82
N SER A 324 6.25 -11.44 -30.37
CA SER A 324 5.46 -11.91 -31.52
C SER A 324 3.99 -12.02 -31.13
N ASN A 325 3.07 -11.59 -31.99
CA ASN A 325 1.64 -11.77 -31.73
C ASN A 325 1.27 -13.25 -31.68
N GLU A 326 1.92 -14.09 -32.50
CA GLU A 326 1.75 -15.55 -32.42
C GLU A 326 2.12 -16.07 -31.03
N LEU A 327 3.22 -15.59 -30.45
CA LEU A 327 3.62 -15.98 -29.10
C LEU A 327 2.63 -15.49 -28.04
N VAL A 328 2.07 -14.29 -28.22
CA VAL A 328 1.09 -13.72 -27.28
C VAL A 328 -0.26 -14.44 -27.38
N GLU A 329 -0.68 -14.82 -28.58
CA GLU A 329 -1.93 -15.54 -28.85
C GLU A 329 -1.85 -17.02 -28.46
N ASP A 330 -0.71 -17.66 -28.71
CA ASP A 330 -0.48 -19.07 -28.40
C ASP A 330 -0.08 -19.30 -26.93
N SER A 331 0.20 -18.23 -26.18
CA SER A 331 0.54 -18.38 -24.76
C SER A 331 -0.70 -18.51 -23.90
N GLU A 332 -0.71 -19.55 -23.07
CA GLU A 332 -1.71 -19.72 -22.01
C GLU A 332 -1.53 -18.70 -20.86
N VAL A 333 -0.42 -17.94 -20.84
CA VAL A 333 -0.07 -16.94 -19.83
C VAL A 333 -0.01 -15.55 -20.45
N ASP A 334 -0.40 -14.52 -19.69
CA ASP A 334 -0.28 -13.13 -20.13
C ASP A 334 1.19 -12.65 -20.14
N ILE A 335 1.94 -13.04 -21.19
CA ILE A 335 3.33 -12.63 -21.40
C ILE A 335 3.46 -11.10 -21.49
N VAL A 336 2.42 -10.41 -21.97
CA VAL A 336 2.43 -8.94 -22.08
C VAL A 336 2.44 -8.30 -20.68
N ALA A 337 1.59 -8.78 -19.76
CA ALA A 337 1.59 -8.35 -18.37
C ALA A 337 2.94 -8.65 -17.69
N GLU A 338 3.50 -9.83 -17.92
CA GLU A 338 4.79 -10.19 -17.31
C GLU A 338 5.93 -9.29 -17.81
N VAL A 339 6.01 -9.03 -19.12
CA VAL A 339 7.00 -8.11 -19.66
C VAL A 339 6.80 -6.68 -19.13
N LYS A 340 5.56 -6.22 -18.95
CA LYS A 340 5.29 -4.93 -18.30
C LYS A 340 5.82 -4.89 -16.86
N ASN A 341 5.61 -5.95 -16.09
CA ASN A 341 6.13 -6.06 -14.72
C ASN A 341 7.66 -6.02 -14.71
N GLN A 342 8.32 -6.75 -15.61
CA GLN A 342 9.79 -6.71 -15.75
C GLN A 342 10.30 -5.32 -16.15
N LEU A 343 9.62 -4.62 -17.06
CA LEU A 343 9.98 -3.24 -17.43
C LEU A 343 9.84 -2.27 -16.23
N LYS A 344 8.78 -2.41 -15.42
CA LYS A 344 8.62 -1.64 -14.18
C LYS A 344 9.75 -1.92 -13.17
N LYS A 345 10.11 -3.20 -12.99
CA LYS A 345 11.24 -3.61 -12.15
C LYS A 345 12.56 -3.01 -12.66
N LEU A 346 12.77 -2.91 -13.98
CA LEU A 346 13.95 -2.27 -14.57
C LEU A 346 14.02 -0.77 -14.25
N VAL A 347 12.89 -0.07 -14.24
CA VAL A 347 12.81 1.34 -13.80
C VAL A 347 13.22 1.45 -12.33
N GLN A 348 12.63 0.64 -11.45
CA GLN A 348 12.95 0.65 -10.02
C GLN A 348 14.43 0.33 -9.76
N ASN A 349 14.99 -0.68 -10.44
CA ASN A 349 16.42 -1.01 -10.35
C ASN A 349 17.30 0.14 -10.82
N THR A 350 16.86 0.87 -11.85
CA THR A 350 17.55 2.07 -12.33
C THR A 350 17.52 3.16 -11.29
N ASP A 351 16.36 3.50 -10.73
CA ASP A 351 16.24 4.51 -9.67
C ASP A 351 17.12 4.15 -8.47
N ASN A 352 17.00 2.92 -7.97
CA ASN A 352 17.78 2.41 -6.84
C ASN A 352 19.28 2.53 -7.08
N SER A 353 19.75 2.12 -8.27
CA SER A 353 21.17 2.18 -8.61
C SER A 353 21.68 3.62 -8.69
N ASN A 354 20.90 4.55 -9.24
CA ASN A 354 21.31 5.96 -9.32
C ASN A 354 21.26 6.63 -7.94
N ILE A 355 20.23 6.36 -7.12
CA ILE A 355 20.13 6.89 -5.75
C ILE A 355 21.31 6.41 -4.89
N ILE A 356 21.64 5.12 -4.93
CA ILE A 356 22.81 4.59 -4.20
C ILE A 356 24.10 5.21 -4.73
N SER A 357 24.22 5.40 -6.05
CA SER A 357 25.38 6.07 -6.64
C SER A 357 25.52 7.52 -6.17
N VAL A 358 24.41 8.23 -5.95
CA VAL A 358 24.43 9.58 -5.36
C VAL A 358 24.80 9.52 -3.88
N LEU A 359 24.21 8.60 -3.11
CA LEU A 359 24.52 8.44 -1.69
C LEU A 359 26.01 8.14 -1.47
N THR A 360 26.58 7.19 -2.19
CA THR A 360 27.99 6.79 -2.04
C THR A 360 28.93 7.53 -2.99
N GLY A 361 28.42 8.57 -3.65
CA GLY A 361 29.10 9.28 -4.73
C GLY A 361 29.94 10.46 -4.27
N LYS A 362 30.47 11.19 -5.25
CA LYS A 362 31.25 12.42 -5.06
C LYS A 362 30.75 13.53 -5.97
N THR A 363 30.83 14.77 -5.49
CA THR A 363 30.61 15.99 -6.28
C THR A 363 31.94 16.75 -6.33
N GLY A 364 32.53 16.80 -7.53
CA GLY A 364 33.91 17.29 -7.69
C GLY A 364 34.90 16.36 -6.98
N THR A 365 35.68 16.90 -6.04
CA THR A 365 36.67 16.13 -5.26
C THR A 365 36.13 15.59 -3.93
N ASN A 366 34.96 16.05 -3.49
CA ASN A 366 34.42 15.78 -2.17
C ASN A 366 33.34 14.69 -2.24
N ASP A 367 33.27 13.86 -1.21
CA ASP A 367 32.15 12.93 -1.05
C ASP A 367 30.84 13.72 -0.93
N ASN A 368 29.77 13.16 -1.51
CA ASN A 368 28.44 13.77 -1.47
C ASN A 368 27.91 13.90 -0.03
N PHE A 369 28.25 12.91 0.80
CA PHE A 369 27.90 12.87 2.21
C PHE A 369 29.13 12.52 3.04
N LYS A 370 29.20 13.03 4.26
CA LYS A 370 30.35 12.81 5.14
C LYS A 370 30.47 11.33 5.52
N HIS A 371 31.66 10.76 5.30
CA HIS A 371 32.03 9.43 5.76
C HIS A 371 32.56 9.47 7.19
N ILE A 372 32.12 8.53 8.02
CA ILE A 372 32.56 8.32 9.40
C ILE A 372 33.09 6.90 9.48
N THR A 373 34.38 6.76 9.80
CA THR A 373 34.96 5.45 10.08
C THR A 373 34.83 5.16 11.56
N GLY A 374 34.17 4.06 11.90
CA GLY A 374 33.95 3.64 13.29
C GLY A 374 34.43 2.22 13.56
N THR A 375 34.47 1.87 14.84
CA THR A 375 34.86 0.56 15.34
C THR A 375 33.72 -0.18 16.04
N GLY A 376 32.62 0.50 16.36
CA GLY A 376 31.49 -0.16 16.99
C GLY A 376 30.28 0.72 17.24
N LEU A 377 29.51 0.32 18.24
CA LEU A 377 28.19 0.89 18.56
C LEU A 377 28.23 2.39 18.88
N ASP A 378 29.25 2.86 19.58
CA ASP A 378 29.30 4.25 20.03
C ASP A 378 29.46 5.22 18.86
N ASP A 379 30.13 4.83 17.78
CA ASP A 379 30.24 5.62 16.56
C ASP A 379 28.89 5.76 15.85
N ILE A 380 28.09 4.68 15.85
CA ILE A 380 26.73 4.70 15.32
C ILE A 380 25.87 5.64 16.17
N LYS A 381 25.94 5.54 17.50
CA LYS A 381 25.19 6.44 18.40
C LYS A 381 25.62 7.89 18.27
N GLN A 382 26.90 8.17 18.14
CA GLN A 382 27.41 9.52 17.90
C GLN A 382 26.87 10.08 16.59
N THR A 383 26.73 9.22 15.57
CA THR A 383 26.13 9.63 14.30
C THR A 383 24.68 10.10 14.47
N PHE A 384 23.88 9.33 15.23
CA PHE A 384 22.49 9.68 15.53
C PHE A 384 22.34 10.90 16.44
N ASN A 385 23.19 11.02 17.46
CA ASN A 385 22.96 11.97 18.55
C ASN A 385 23.72 13.30 18.38
N VAL A 386 24.75 13.34 17.53
CA VAL A 386 25.66 14.50 17.42
C VAL A 386 25.89 14.92 15.98
N GLU A 387 26.14 13.98 15.07
CA GLU A 387 26.53 14.31 13.69
C GLU A 387 25.36 14.72 12.79
N LEU A 388 24.16 14.20 13.09
CA LEU A 388 22.92 14.50 12.39
C LEU A 388 22.05 15.41 13.25
N ASP A 389 21.39 16.38 12.61
CA ASP A 389 20.48 17.30 13.30
C ASP A 389 19.25 16.54 13.82
N PRO A 390 18.85 16.72 15.10
CA PRO A 390 17.67 16.06 15.66
C PRO A 390 16.35 16.41 14.99
N ALA A 391 16.28 17.48 14.18
CA ALA A 391 15.10 17.83 13.40
C ALA A 391 14.88 16.93 12.17
N LEU A 392 15.87 16.14 11.77
CA LEU A 392 15.82 15.26 10.60
C LEU A 392 14.97 14.01 10.86
N SER A 393 14.20 13.58 9.86
CA SER A 393 13.45 12.32 9.92
C SER A 393 14.34 11.14 9.53
N LEU A 394 15.17 10.69 10.49
CA LEU A 394 16.22 9.71 10.24
C LEU A 394 15.69 8.34 9.81
N SER A 395 16.30 7.78 8.77
CA SER A 395 16.14 6.41 8.28
C SER A 395 17.52 5.78 8.05
N VAL A 396 17.59 4.45 8.04
CA VAL A 396 18.86 3.70 7.90
C VAL A 396 18.81 2.80 6.67
N ILE A 397 19.74 2.96 5.73
CA ILE A 397 19.93 2.03 4.61
C ILE A 397 21.15 1.16 4.88
N VAL A 398 20.97 -0.16 4.80
CA VAL A 398 22.03 -1.17 4.97
C VAL A 398 21.91 -2.27 3.93
N ASN A 399 23.04 -2.90 3.63
CA ASN A 399 23.03 -4.15 2.87
C ASN A 399 22.82 -5.36 3.80
N GLN A 400 22.79 -6.57 3.23
CA GLN A 400 22.49 -7.79 3.99
C GLN A 400 23.57 -8.09 5.05
N ASP A 401 24.84 -7.83 4.72
CA ASP A 401 25.96 -8.08 5.63
C ASP A 401 25.93 -7.12 6.83
N ALA A 402 25.71 -5.83 6.58
CA ALA A 402 25.58 -4.81 7.60
C ALA A 402 24.32 -5.00 8.45
N PHE A 403 23.21 -5.41 7.84
CA PHE A 403 21.99 -5.76 8.58
C PHE A 403 22.23 -6.93 9.55
N ASN A 404 22.88 -8.00 9.09
CA ASN A 404 23.23 -9.12 9.96
C ASN A 404 24.14 -8.70 11.11
N TYR A 405 25.14 -7.85 10.83
CA TYR A 405 25.97 -7.26 11.89
C TYR A 405 25.11 -6.56 12.94
N LEU A 406 24.22 -5.64 12.53
CA LEU A 406 23.34 -4.89 13.43
C LEU A 406 22.38 -5.78 14.22
N ASP A 407 21.78 -6.80 13.60
CA ASP A 407 20.82 -7.71 14.26
C ASP A 407 21.50 -8.59 15.31
N THR A 408 22.81 -8.82 15.21
CA THR A 408 23.57 -9.55 16.23
C THR A 408 24.05 -8.69 17.39
N LEU A 409 24.01 -7.36 17.27
CA LEU A 409 24.47 -6.45 18.32
C LEU A 409 23.50 -6.40 19.49
N LYS A 410 24.08 -6.43 20.70
CA LYS A 410 23.37 -6.34 21.97
C LYS A 410 23.94 -5.22 22.82
N ASP A 411 23.10 -4.63 23.66
CA ASP A 411 23.56 -3.77 24.74
C ASP A 411 24.19 -4.57 25.88
N SER A 412 24.72 -3.88 26.90
CA SER A 412 25.31 -4.50 28.09
C SER A 412 24.31 -5.33 28.91
N GLU A 413 23.02 -5.15 28.68
CA GLU A 413 21.93 -5.88 29.34
C GLU A 413 21.46 -7.08 28.49
N GLY A 414 22.11 -7.33 27.35
CA GLY A 414 21.83 -8.46 26.46
C GLY A 414 20.63 -8.23 25.53
N ARG A 415 20.05 -7.03 25.50
CA ARG A 415 18.94 -6.68 24.60
C ARG A 415 19.47 -6.36 23.22
N TYR A 416 18.79 -6.85 22.20
CA TYR A 416 19.11 -6.54 20.81
C TYR A 416 18.90 -5.06 20.51
N LEU A 417 19.82 -4.48 19.74
CA LEU A 417 19.71 -3.07 19.34
C LEU A 417 18.65 -2.84 18.27
N LEU A 418 18.50 -3.79 17.34
CA LEU A 418 17.41 -3.77 16.39
C LEU A 418 16.11 -4.16 17.09
N GLN A 419 15.19 -3.21 17.13
CA GLN A 419 13.87 -3.40 17.70
C GLN A 419 12.87 -3.76 16.60
N PRO A 420 11.87 -4.60 16.88
CA PRO A 420 10.79 -4.84 15.93
C PRO A 420 10.00 -3.55 15.68
N SER A 421 9.59 -3.33 14.43
CA SER A 421 8.75 -2.20 14.05
C SER A 421 7.80 -2.64 12.93
N ILE A 422 6.49 -2.43 13.14
CA ILE A 422 5.47 -2.76 12.14
C ILE A 422 5.40 -1.72 11.02
N THR A 423 5.95 -0.52 11.24
CA THR A 423 5.96 0.58 10.26
C THR A 423 7.22 0.58 9.40
N ALA A 424 8.30 -0.07 9.88
CA ALA A 424 9.54 -0.18 9.12
C ALA A 424 9.41 -1.20 7.99
N PRO A 425 9.89 -0.89 6.76
CA PRO A 425 9.87 -1.81 5.63
C PRO A 425 10.57 -3.15 5.90
N SER A 426 11.65 -3.15 6.69
CA SER A 426 12.36 -4.38 7.09
C SER A 426 11.74 -5.10 8.28
N GLY A 427 10.69 -4.54 8.90
CA GLY A 427 10.17 -5.00 10.18
C GLY A 427 11.07 -4.65 11.39
N LYS A 428 12.17 -3.91 11.18
CA LYS A 428 13.14 -3.54 12.21
C LYS A 428 13.43 -2.03 12.20
N GLN A 429 13.72 -1.49 13.38
CA GLN A 429 14.18 -0.13 13.58
C GLN A 429 15.48 -0.10 14.41
N LEU A 430 16.32 0.90 14.17
CA LEU A 430 17.55 1.17 14.91
C LEU A 430 17.41 2.55 15.57
N PHE A 431 17.40 2.60 16.90
CA PHE A 431 17.21 3.84 17.67
C PHE A 431 15.96 4.66 17.28
N GLY A 432 14.88 3.97 16.90
CA GLY A 432 13.64 4.60 16.44
C GLY A 432 13.62 4.97 14.95
N ALA A 433 14.75 4.88 14.24
CA ALA A 433 14.79 5.06 12.79
C ALA A 433 14.49 3.74 12.05
N PRO A 434 13.62 3.74 11.02
CA PRO A 434 13.33 2.55 10.24
C PRO A 434 14.57 2.07 9.48
N VAL A 435 14.78 0.75 9.46
CA VAL A 435 15.87 0.13 8.72
C VAL A 435 15.35 -0.35 7.36
N ILE A 436 16.07 -0.01 6.30
CA ILE A 436 15.82 -0.38 4.91
C ILE A 436 16.95 -1.31 4.49
N VAL A 437 16.60 -2.55 4.16
CA VAL A 437 17.57 -3.58 3.77
C VAL A 437 17.56 -3.72 2.25
N ILE A 438 18.73 -3.53 1.64
CA ILE A 438 18.94 -3.73 0.21
C ILE A 438 19.94 -4.86 -0.04
N SER A 439 19.91 -5.44 -1.24
CA SER A 439 20.80 -6.58 -1.53
C SER A 439 22.26 -6.13 -1.64
N ASN A 440 23.19 -7.05 -1.33
CA ASN A 440 24.62 -6.82 -1.54
C ASN A 440 24.98 -6.56 -3.01
N LYS A 441 24.09 -6.91 -3.96
CA LYS A 441 24.27 -6.60 -5.39
C LYS A 441 24.10 -5.10 -5.67
N VAL A 442 23.25 -4.42 -4.91
CA VAL A 442 22.92 -3.00 -5.11
C VAL A 442 23.81 -2.12 -4.23
N LEU A 443 24.07 -2.53 -2.98
CA LEU A 443 25.05 -1.90 -2.10
C LEU A 443 26.12 -2.92 -1.70
N PRO A 444 27.25 -2.97 -2.43
CA PRO A 444 28.33 -3.92 -2.15
C PRO A 444 28.99 -3.69 -0.80
N THR A 445 29.46 -4.79 -0.20
CA THR A 445 30.40 -4.74 0.92
C THR A 445 31.81 -4.58 0.34
N ASP A 446 32.31 -3.34 0.30
CA ASP A 446 33.61 -3.01 -0.34
C ASP A 446 34.80 -3.72 0.32
N LYS A 447 34.69 -4.01 1.61
CA LYS A 447 35.75 -4.64 2.40
C LYS A 447 35.14 -5.62 3.40
N ALA A 448 35.57 -6.88 3.34
CA ALA A 448 35.14 -7.90 4.28
C ALA A 448 35.44 -7.47 5.73
N GLY A 449 34.45 -7.58 6.60
CA GLY A 449 34.53 -7.14 8.00
C GLY A 449 34.33 -5.63 8.21
N THR A 450 34.07 -4.87 7.15
CA THR A 450 33.63 -3.47 7.23
C THR A 450 32.17 -3.39 6.79
N TYR A 451 31.31 -2.90 7.68
CA TYR A 451 29.86 -2.82 7.48
C TYR A 451 29.47 -1.37 7.22
N ARG A 452 28.94 -1.10 6.03
CA ARG A 452 28.45 0.23 5.65
C ARG A 452 27.01 0.43 6.10
N ILE A 453 26.79 1.52 6.82
CA ILE A 453 25.50 1.92 7.35
C ILE A 453 25.27 3.37 6.91
N ILE A 454 24.25 3.61 6.10
CA ILE A 454 23.90 4.96 5.65
C ILE A 454 22.75 5.46 6.52
N ILE A 455 22.91 6.59 7.19
CA ILE A 455 21.96 7.12 8.16
C ILE A 455 21.63 8.55 7.77
N GLY A 456 20.36 8.90 7.66
CA GLY A 456 19.96 10.27 7.33
C GLY A 456 18.48 10.42 7.01
N ASP A 457 18.08 11.65 6.76
CA ASP A 457 16.81 11.97 6.12
C ASP A 457 17.02 12.01 4.60
N PHE A 458 16.68 10.91 3.94
CA PHE A 458 16.91 10.77 2.50
C PHE A 458 16.00 11.69 1.67
N ALA A 459 14.87 12.14 2.22
CA ALA A 459 13.96 13.05 1.55
C ALA A 459 14.56 14.46 1.50
N GLN A 460 15.22 14.89 2.59
CA GLN A 460 15.97 16.14 2.61
C GLN A 460 17.34 16.03 1.91
N ALA A 461 17.97 14.84 1.92
CA ALA A 461 19.29 14.65 1.34
C ALA A 461 19.31 14.65 -0.19
N ILE A 462 18.32 14.02 -0.84
CA ILE A 462 18.33 13.76 -2.28
C ILE A 462 17.05 14.28 -2.94
N PHE A 463 17.25 14.94 -4.08
CA PHE A 463 16.21 15.36 -4.99
C PHE A 463 16.25 14.54 -6.27
N LEU A 464 15.12 13.90 -6.59
CA LEU A 464 14.86 13.22 -7.85
C LEU A 464 13.98 14.12 -8.73
N ALA A 465 14.58 14.67 -9.79
CA ALA A 465 13.86 15.45 -10.80
C ALA A 465 13.27 14.50 -11.85
N GLN A 466 11.97 14.22 -11.78
CA GLN A 466 11.25 13.40 -12.75
C GLN A 466 10.56 14.31 -13.77
N LYS A 467 10.86 14.16 -15.06
CA LYS A 467 10.21 14.97 -16.10
C LYS A 467 9.02 14.28 -16.75
N ASN A 468 9.23 13.02 -17.10
CA ASN A 468 8.24 12.21 -17.77
C ASN A 468 8.59 10.74 -17.60
N GLU A 469 7.57 9.92 -17.44
CA GLU A 469 7.63 8.48 -17.52
C GLU A 469 6.60 8.04 -18.54
N VAL A 470 7.07 7.48 -19.65
CA VAL A 470 6.21 7.03 -20.74
C VAL A 470 6.26 5.52 -20.79
N ASN A 471 5.11 4.91 -20.53
CA ASN A 471 4.86 3.50 -20.79
C ASN A 471 4.06 3.39 -22.09
N THR A 472 4.60 2.71 -23.09
CA THR A 472 3.97 2.58 -24.41
C THR A 472 3.84 1.12 -24.83
N GLN A 473 2.71 0.80 -25.44
CA GLN A 473 2.45 -0.45 -26.14
C GLN A 473 1.95 -0.11 -27.54
N TRP A 474 2.52 -0.72 -28.57
CA TRP A 474 2.11 -0.49 -29.96
C TRP A 474 2.25 -1.77 -30.77
N GLU A 475 1.52 -1.86 -31.88
CA GLU A 475 1.66 -2.96 -32.83
C GLU A 475 2.65 -2.62 -33.94
N ARG A 476 3.41 -3.62 -34.37
CA ARG A 476 4.33 -3.55 -35.49
C ARG A 476 3.86 -4.48 -36.59
N PHE A 477 3.20 -3.88 -37.58
CA PHE A 477 2.66 -4.57 -38.75
C PHE A 477 3.73 -5.38 -39.49
N ASP A 478 4.91 -4.80 -39.74
CA ASP A 478 5.98 -5.41 -40.53
C ASP A 478 6.50 -6.75 -39.98
N SER A 479 6.27 -7.04 -38.70
CA SER A 479 6.77 -8.25 -38.04
C SER A 479 5.71 -8.99 -37.23
N TYR A 480 4.43 -8.67 -37.43
CA TYR A 480 3.29 -9.23 -36.68
C TYR A 480 3.59 -9.38 -35.18
N SER A 481 4.00 -8.27 -34.57
CA SER A 481 4.49 -8.25 -33.18
C SER A 481 4.03 -7.02 -32.42
N GLN A 482 3.89 -7.13 -31.11
CA GLN A 482 3.66 -6.02 -30.20
C GLN A 482 4.98 -5.52 -29.61
N GLY A 483 5.19 -4.21 -29.66
CA GLY A 483 6.29 -3.51 -28.99
C GLY A 483 5.83 -2.95 -27.65
N LEU A 484 6.61 -3.22 -26.61
CA LEU A 484 6.46 -2.64 -25.27
C LEU A 484 7.69 -1.78 -25.00
N ALA A 485 7.53 -0.54 -24.58
CA ALA A 485 8.64 0.29 -24.13
C ALA A 485 8.32 1.14 -22.92
N VAL A 486 9.36 1.34 -22.11
CA VAL A 486 9.39 2.27 -21.00
C VAL A 486 10.47 3.31 -21.26
N VAL A 487 10.13 4.57 -21.07
CA VAL A 487 11.04 5.70 -21.17
C VAL A 487 10.90 6.55 -19.94
N ILE A 488 11.96 6.65 -19.15
CA ILE A 488 12.03 7.54 -17.99
C ILE A 488 12.99 8.69 -18.28
N ARG A 489 12.67 9.86 -17.74
CA ARG A 489 13.48 11.06 -17.87
C ARG A 489 13.70 11.62 -16.48
N ASN A 490 14.80 11.20 -15.85
CA ASN A 490 15.09 11.50 -14.45
C ASN A 490 16.50 12.06 -14.25
N ASP A 491 16.67 12.85 -13.20
CA ASP A 491 17.96 13.22 -12.61
C ASP A 491 17.95 13.06 -11.09
N TYR A 492 19.12 12.92 -10.48
CA TYR A 492 19.28 12.65 -9.05
C TYR A 492 20.39 13.54 -8.51
N GLU A 493 20.04 14.46 -7.61
CA GLU A 493 20.94 15.50 -7.15
C GLU A 493 20.98 15.57 -5.63
N VAL A 494 22.14 15.96 -5.10
CA VAL A 494 22.33 16.20 -3.66
C VAL A 494 21.73 17.56 -3.30
N VAL A 495 20.82 17.55 -2.34
CA VAL A 495 20.17 18.77 -1.83
C VAL A 495 20.95 19.31 -0.65
N ASP A 496 21.00 18.49 0.40
CA ASP A 496 21.60 18.80 1.69
C ASP A 496 22.64 17.73 2.04
N PRO A 497 23.94 18.03 1.83
CA PRO A 497 25.03 17.14 2.23
C PRO A 497 25.06 16.83 3.73
N ASP A 498 24.43 17.67 4.56
CA ASP A 498 24.41 17.51 6.00
C ASP A 498 23.27 16.60 6.49
N ALA A 499 22.28 16.30 5.65
CA ALA A 499 21.13 15.47 5.99
C ALA A 499 21.42 13.96 6.07
N ALA A 500 22.61 13.50 5.65
CA ALA A 500 23.00 12.09 5.76
C ALA A 500 24.50 11.89 6.08
N ARG A 501 24.81 10.73 6.66
CA ARG A 501 26.16 10.27 6.99
C ARG A 501 26.33 8.82 6.54
N ILE A 502 27.54 8.49 6.08
CA ILE A 502 27.93 7.12 5.77
C ILE A 502 28.86 6.63 6.87
N VAL A 503 28.41 5.65 7.63
CA VAL A 503 29.18 5.07 8.73
C VAL A 503 29.74 3.73 8.30
N ASP A 504 31.06 3.64 8.19
CA ASP A 504 31.78 2.42 7.88
C ASP A 504 32.34 1.83 9.19
N ILE A 505 31.67 0.80 9.71
CA ILE A 505 32.05 0.13 10.95
C ILE A 505 32.97 -1.03 10.65
N THR A 506 34.20 -1.00 11.20
CA THR A 506 35.12 -2.13 11.18
C THR A 506 35.32 -2.64 12.62
N PRO A 507 34.55 -3.65 13.07
CA PRO A 507 34.64 -4.13 14.44
C PRO A 507 36.03 -4.65 14.78
N VAL A 508 36.55 -4.25 15.94
CA VAL A 508 37.79 -4.81 16.46
C VAL A 508 37.47 -6.22 16.99
N ALA A 509 38.27 -7.21 16.60
CA ALA A 509 38.11 -8.57 17.10
C ALA A 509 38.14 -8.56 18.64
N ALA A 510 37.11 -9.16 19.27
CA ALA A 510 37.07 -9.29 20.71
C ALA A 510 38.34 -10.01 21.19
N THR A 511 39.19 -9.33 21.94
CA THR A 511 40.30 -10.01 22.63
C THR A 511 39.65 -10.98 23.61
N PRO A 512 39.90 -12.31 23.52
CA PRO A 512 39.32 -13.24 24.48
C PRO A 512 39.74 -12.80 25.88
N LYS A 513 38.74 -12.59 26.76
CA LYS A 513 39.01 -12.35 28.18
C LYS A 513 39.85 -13.52 28.70
N ALA A 514 41.06 -13.20 29.13
CA ALA A 514 42.02 -14.13 29.72
C ALA A 514 41.52 -14.67 31.07
#